data_AF-A0A358M5U6-F1
#
_entry.id   AF-A0A358M5U6-F1
#
_cell.length_a   1.000
_cell.length_b   1.000
_cell.length_c   1.000
_cell.angle_alpha   90.00
_cell.angle_beta   90.00
_cell.angle_gamma   90.00
#
_symmetry.space_group_name_H-M   'P 1'
#
loop_
_entity.id
_entity.type
_entity.pdbx_description
1 polymer ?
#
loop_
_entity_poly.entity_id
_entity_poly.type
_entity_poly.pdbx_seq_one_letter_code
_entity_poly.pdbx_strand_id
1 'polypeptide(L)'
;LINCFHGEHNSRARVAEFSKIVYLCAERGCKEAVRILEKAGQKLAECGVRLIGRMNCPPEGRPLIGIYGSVLTNNHFVRDSFDRGIRLKYPLAEIKEAQMPPEYAAVIYAKRMIEQR
;
A
#
# COMPACT_ATOMS: atom_id res chain seq x y z
N LEU A 1 -20.91 -9.90 6.07
CA LEU A 1 -20.27 -8.68 5.51
C LEU A 1 -19.99 -8.80 4.01
N ILE A 2 -19.53 -9.94 3.48
CA ILE A 2 -19.26 -10.15 2.04
C ILE A 2 -20.49 -9.86 1.14
N ASN A 3 -21.70 -10.27 1.55
CA ASN A 3 -22.93 -10.01 0.76
C ASN A 3 -23.36 -8.54 0.64
N CYS A 4 -22.79 -7.62 1.43
CA CYS A 4 -23.05 -6.18 1.29
C CYS A 4 -22.20 -5.54 0.17
N PHE A 5 -21.10 -6.19 -0.22
CA PHE A 5 -20.10 -5.63 -1.13
C PHE A 5 -20.14 -6.23 -2.56
N HIS A 6 -20.87 -7.32 -2.79
CA HIS A 6 -20.89 -8.01 -4.09
C HIS A 6 -22.16 -7.81 -4.96
N GLY A 7 -23.03 -6.85 -4.64
CA GLY A 7 -24.13 -6.47 -5.53
C GLY A 7 -23.67 -5.57 -6.69
N GLU A 8 -24.31 -5.67 -7.86
CA GLU A 8 -24.09 -4.92 -9.12
C GLU A 8 -24.10 -3.37 -9.01
N HIS A 9 -24.20 -2.81 -7.80
CA HIS A 9 -24.30 -1.36 -7.54
C HIS A 9 -23.23 -0.79 -6.60
N ASN A 10 -22.16 -1.52 -6.31
CA ASN A 10 -21.05 -0.98 -5.52
C ASN A 10 -20.02 -0.29 -6.42
N SER A 11 -20.22 1.02 -6.62
CA SER A 11 -19.22 1.87 -7.25
C SER A 11 -17.93 1.86 -6.44
N ARG A 12 -16.77 1.96 -7.12
CA ARG A 12 -15.44 2.08 -6.47
C ARG A 12 -15.41 3.17 -5.40
N ALA A 13 -16.21 4.23 -5.59
CA ALA A 13 -16.36 5.32 -4.64
C ALA A 13 -16.92 4.86 -3.29
N ARG A 14 -17.94 3.98 -3.28
CA ARG A 14 -18.56 3.48 -2.03
C ARG A 14 -17.61 2.61 -1.23
N VAL A 15 -16.77 1.81 -1.91
CA VAL A 15 -15.73 1.01 -1.26
C VAL A 15 -14.64 1.91 -0.64
N ALA A 16 -14.26 2.98 -1.34
CA ALA A 16 -13.30 3.96 -0.83
C ALA A 16 -13.85 4.81 0.33
N GLU A 17 -15.14 5.07 0.36
CA GLU A 17 -15.80 5.74 1.48
C GLU A 17 -15.82 4.83 2.72
N PHE A 18 -16.12 3.55 2.51
CA PHE A 18 -16.13 2.57 3.60
C PHE A 18 -14.76 2.42 4.26
N SER A 19 -13.66 2.47 3.50
CA SER A 19 -12.31 2.41 4.09
C SER A 19 -12.00 3.58 5.02
N LYS A 20 -12.54 4.78 4.73
CA LYS A 20 -12.44 5.95 5.64
C LYS A 20 -13.19 5.72 6.95
N ILE A 21 -14.39 5.14 6.87
CA ILE A 21 -15.18 4.81 8.06
C ILE A 21 -14.43 3.79 8.92
N VAL A 22 -13.87 2.74 8.30
CA VAL A 22 -13.06 1.73 9.00
C VAL A 22 -11.85 2.38 9.68
N TYR A 23 -11.16 3.31 9.00
CA TYR A 23 -10.07 4.07 9.61
C TYR A 23 -10.52 4.85 10.85
N LEU A 24 -11.61 5.63 10.73
CA LEU A 24 -12.13 6.41 11.86
C LEU A 24 -12.59 5.53 13.03
N CYS A 25 -13.14 4.34 12.76
CA CYS A 25 -13.47 3.37 13.80
C CYS A 25 -12.21 2.84 14.50
N ALA A 26 -11.14 2.57 13.74
CA ALA A 26 -9.87 2.12 14.30
C ALA A 26 -9.23 3.20 15.20
N GLU A 27 -9.25 4.47 14.76
CA GLU A 27 -8.79 5.62 15.57
C GLU A 27 -9.51 5.73 16.91
N ARG A 28 -10.79 5.35 16.95
CA ARG A 28 -11.62 5.35 18.17
C ARG A 28 -11.40 4.10 19.05
N GLY A 29 -10.45 3.24 18.70
CA GLY A 29 -10.11 2.04 19.46
C GLY A 29 -10.97 0.81 19.13
N CYS A 30 -11.73 0.80 18.04
CA CYS A 30 -12.45 -0.40 17.61
C CYS A 30 -11.47 -1.48 17.15
N LYS A 31 -11.35 -2.55 17.94
CA LYS A 31 -10.40 -3.65 17.72
C LYS A 31 -10.62 -4.36 16.39
N GLU A 32 -11.87 -4.52 15.97
CA GLU A 32 -12.23 -5.15 14.71
C GLU A 32 -11.75 -4.32 13.52
N ALA A 33 -11.92 -2.99 13.60
CA ALA A 33 -11.47 -2.07 12.57
C ALA A 33 -9.94 -2.06 12.47
N VAL A 34 -9.23 -2.00 13.60
CA VAL A 34 -7.77 -2.16 13.65
C VAL A 34 -7.35 -3.47 12.99
N ARG A 35 -7.97 -4.60 13.37
CA ARG A 35 -7.66 -5.92 12.81
C ARG A 35 -7.87 -5.99 11.29
N ILE A 36 -8.89 -5.32 10.76
CA ILE A 36 -9.13 -5.25 9.32
C ILE A 36 -7.97 -4.53 8.62
N LEU A 37 -7.54 -3.38 9.15
CA LEU A 37 -6.47 -2.57 8.58
C LEU A 37 -5.11 -3.26 8.70
N GLU A 38 -4.80 -3.86 9.85
CA GLU A 38 -3.56 -4.64 10.02
C GLU A 38 -3.52 -5.82 9.06
N LYS A 39 -4.63 -6.57 8.91
CA LYS A 39 -4.69 -7.66 7.94
C LYS A 39 -4.48 -7.18 6.50
N ALA A 40 -4.94 -5.97 6.16
CA ALA A 40 -4.67 -5.38 4.86
C ALA A 40 -3.17 -5.05 4.69
N GLY A 41 -2.53 -4.43 5.70
CA GLY A 41 -1.10 -4.15 5.71
C GLY A 41 -0.25 -5.42 5.60
N GLN A 42 -0.60 -6.48 6.33
CA GLN A 42 0.09 -7.77 6.27
C GLN A 42 0.01 -8.40 4.88
N LYS A 43 -1.17 -8.39 4.23
CA LYS A 43 -1.31 -8.88 2.85
C LYS A 43 -0.45 -8.10 1.85
N LEU A 44 -0.36 -6.79 2.03
CA LEU A 44 0.52 -5.95 1.20
C LEU A 44 2.00 -6.31 1.44
N ALA A 45 2.41 -6.52 2.69
CA ALA A 45 3.77 -6.92 3.01
C ALA A 45 4.13 -8.29 2.42
N GLU A 46 3.24 -9.28 2.52
CA GLU A 46 3.44 -10.59 1.89
C GLU A 46 3.63 -10.46 0.38
N CYS A 47 2.90 -9.54 -0.27
CA CYS A 47 3.09 -9.25 -1.69
C CYS A 47 4.48 -8.65 -1.94
N GLY A 48 4.88 -7.64 -1.15
CA GLY A 48 6.21 -7.03 -1.23
C GLY A 48 7.34 -8.04 -1.05
N VAL A 49 7.28 -8.89 -0.01
CA VAL A 49 8.26 -9.96 0.24
C VAL A 49 8.38 -10.89 -0.97
N ARG A 50 7.27 -11.30 -1.58
CA ARG A 50 7.30 -12.14 -2.78
C ARG A 50 7.96 -11.45 -3.98
N LEU A 51 7.72 -10.15 -4.15
CA LEU A 51 8.35 -9.37 -5.23
C LEU A 51 9.85 -9.21 -5.00
N ILE A 52 10.28 -8.91 -3.77
CA ILE A 52 11.70 -8.81 -3.42
C ILE A 52 12.40 -10.15 -3.65
N GLY A 53 11.77 -11.26 -3.26
CA GLY A 53 12.31 -12.61 -3.49
C GLY A 53 12.48 -12.94 -4.98
N ARG A 54 11.57 -12.47 -5.85
CA ARG A 54 11.70 -12.63 -7.31
C ARG A 54 12.84 -11.81 -7.92
N MET A 55 13.31 -10.77 -7.23
CA MET A 55 14.48 -10.00 -7.63
C MET A 55 15.80 -10.62 -7.13
N ASN A 56 15.78 -11.86 -6.63
CA ASN A 56 16.94 -12.57 -6.06
C ASN A 56 17.64 -11.80 -4.93
N CYS A 57 16.92 -10.94 -4.21
CA CYS A 57 17.48 -10.23 -3.07
C CYS A 57 17.54 -11.18 -1.85
N PRO A 58 18.73 -11.42 -1.28
CA PRO A 58 18.88 -12.30 -0.13
C PRO A 58 18.25 -11.68 1.13
N PRO A 59 17.87 -12.49 2.13
CA PRO A 59 17.29 -12.00 3.39
C PRO A 59 18.14 -10.95 4.12
N GLU A 60 19.47 -11.11 4.08
CA GLU A 60 20.49 -10.17 4.58
C GLU A 60 20.70 -8.95 3.69
N GLY A 61 20.01 -8.89 2.55
CA GLY A 61 20.03 -7.75 1.64
C GLY A 61 19.36 -6.50 2.22
N ARG A 62 19.54 -5.40 1.50
CA ARG A 62 19.04 -4.07 1.88
C ARG A 62 18.09 -3.51 0.82
N PRO A 63 16.95 -4.17 0.55
CA PRO A 63 16.04 -3.76 -0.52
C PRO A 63 15.47 -2.36 -0.23
N LEU A 64 15.48 -1.50 -1.24
CA LEU A 64 14.80 -0.21 -1.22
C LEU A 64 13.39 -0.36 -1.79
N ILE A 65 12.39 -0.04 -0.97
CA ILE A 65 10.97 -0.16 -1.30
C ILE A 65 10.38 1.26 -1.34
N GLY A 66 10.00 1.69 -2.54
CA GLY A 66 9.21 2.90 -2.72
C GLY A 66 7.74 2.63 -2.43
N ILE A 67 7.12 3.43 -1.56
CA ILE A 67 5.67 3.43 -1.33
C ILE A 67 5.04 4.72 -1.88
N TYR A 68 3.81 4.60 -2.36
CA TYR A 68 3.01 5.71 -2.84
C TYR A 68 1.53 5.45 -2.57
N GLY A 69 0.75 6.52 -2.46
CA GLY A 69 -0.70 6.49 -2.32
C GLY A 69 -1.19 6.47 -0.87
N SER A 70 -2.38 7.02 -0.66
CA SER A 70 -2.95 7.34 0.65
C SER A 70 -3.10 6.15 1.60
N VAL A 71 -3.19 4.93 1.08
CA VAL A 71 -3.32 3.71 1.90
C VAL A 71 -2.07 3.44 2.73
N LEU A 72 -0.88 3.67 2.19
CA LEU A 72 0.38 3.43 2.91
C LEU A 72 0.97 4.71 3.50
N THR A 73 0.57 5.90 3.02
CA THR A 73 1.08 7.18 3.52
C THR A 73 0.20 7.78 4.63
N ASN A 74 -1.12 7.57 4.60
CA ASN A 74 -2.05 8.26 5.52
C ASN A 74 -2.75 7.32 6.52
N ASN A 75 -2.52 6.00 6.45
CA ASN A 75 -3.15 5.03 7.34
C ASN A 75 -2.07 4.29 8.14
N HIS A 76 -1.80 4.76 9.35
CA HIS A 76 -0.70 4.24 10.16
C HIS A 76 -0.90 2.77 10.54
N PHE A 77 -2.14 2.30 10.78
CA PHE A 77 -2.40 0.87 11.05
C PHE A 77 -1.96 -0.04 9.90
N VAL A 78 -2.22 0.40 8.65
CA VAL A 78 -1.79 -0.34 7.46
C VAL A 78 -0.28 -0.22 7.28
N ARG A 79 0.26 1.00 7.43
CA ARG A 79 1.69 1.30 7.29
C ARG A 79 2.54 0.49 8.26
N ASP A 80 2.20 0.51 9.54
CA ASP A 80 2.96 -0.18 10.58
C ASP A 80 2.92 -1.69 10.40
N SER A 81 1.74 -2.24 10.06
CA SER A 81 1.63 -3.66 9.77
C SER A 81 2.38 -4.06 8.50
N PHE A 82 2.43 -3.19 7.50
CA PHE A 82 3.22 -3.40 6.28
C PHE A 82 4.72 -3.42 6.61
N ASP A 83 5.20 -2.39 7.32
CA ASP A 83 6.60 -2.24 7.68
C ASP A 83 7.10 -3.41 8.54
N ARG A 84 6.32 -3.83 9.55
CA ARG A 84 6.60 -5.02 10.35
C ARG A 84 6.70 -6.28 9.48
N GLY A 85 5.75 -6.47 8.56
CA GLY A 85 5.72 -7.65 7.69
C GLY A 85 6.93 -7.73 6.74
N ILE A 86 7.38 -6.61 6.18
CA ILE A 86 8.59 -6.55 5.36
C ILE A 86 9.82 -6.84 6.22
N ARG A 87 9.98 -6.14 7.35
CA ARG A 87 11.18 -6.22 8.18
C ARG A 87 11.35 -7.57 8.87
N LEU A 88 10.27 -8.33 9.05
CA LEU A 88 10.36 -9.70 9.56
C LEU A 88 11.18 -10.62 8.62
N LYS A 89 11.11 -10.38 7.30
CA LYS A 89 11.83 -11.14 6.27
C LYS A 89 13.12 -10.46 5.81
N TYR A 90 13.13 -9.13 5.79
CA TYR A 90 14.25 -8.30 5.36
C TYR A 90 14.52 -7.21 6.40
N PRO A 91 15.22 -7.53 7.50
CA PRO A 91 15.38 -6.61 8.64
C PRO A 91 16.02 -5.26 8.26
N LEU A 92 16.91 -5.28 7.27
CA LEU A 92 17.64 -4.12 6.80
C LEU A 92 16.91 -3.35 5.68
N ALA A 93 15.70 -3.75 5.29
CA ALA A 93 14.95 -3.07 4.24
C ALA A 93 14.76 -1.57 4.53
N GLU A 94 14.90 -0.76 3.49
CA GLU A 94 14.61 0.67 3.51
C GLU A 94 13.27 0.90 2.83
N ILE A 95 12.32 1.50 3.54
CA ILE A 95 10.99 1.79 3.00
C ILE A 95 10.82 3.31 2.98
N LYS A 96 10.71 3.89 1.78
CA LYS A 96 10.65 5.34 1.57
C LYS A 96 9.42 5.72 0.77
N GLU A 97 8.86 6.89 1.07
CA GLU A 97 7.85 7.50 0.21
C GLU A 97 8.49 7.98 -1.09
N ALA A 98 7.81 7.71 -2.21
CA ALA A 98 8.24 8.20 -3.50
C ALA A 98 8.17 9.73 -3.50
N GLN A 99 9.33 10.39 -3.63
CA GLN A 99 9.42 11.86 -3.63
C GLN A 99 8.77 12.50 -4.86
N MET A 100 8.68 11.76 -5.97
CA MET A 100 8.05 12.21 -7.19
C MET A 100 6.67 11.56 -7.33
N PRO A 101 5.60 12.36 -7.40
CA PRO A 101 4.29 11.87 -7.76
C PRO A 101 4.31 11.18 -9.14
N PRO A 102 3.54 10.10 -9.35
CA PRO A 102 3.46 9.41 -10.64
C PRO A 102 3.02 10.31 -11.80
N GLU A 103 2.34 11.42 -11.52
CA GLU A 103 1.95 12.46 -12.47
C GLU A 103 3.18 13.06 -13.18
N TYR A 104 4.33 13.16 -12.51
CA TYR A 104 5.57 13.62 -13.15
C TYR A 104 6.03 12.67 -14.25
N ALA A 105 5.88 11.35 -14.05
CA ALA A 105 6.23 10.38 -15.08
C ALA A 105 5.33 10.52 -16.32
N ALA A 106 4.05 10.83 -16.13
CA ALA A 106 3.12 11.10 -17.22
C ALA A 106 3.54 12.34 -18.04
N VAL A 107 3.97 13.41 -17.36
CA VAL A 107 4.46 14.63 -18.02
C VAL A 107 5.76 14.36 -18.80
N ILE A 108 6.72 13.65 -18.21
CA ILE A 108 7.98 13.27 -18.87
C ILE A 108 7.69 12.42 -20.11
N TYR A 109 6.76 11.48 -20.00
CA TYR A 109 6.36 10.63 -21.12
C TYR A 109 5.72 11.45 -22.25
N ALA A 110 4.77 12.34 -21.93
CA ALA A 110 4.15 13.22 -22.91
C ALA A 110 5.19 14.11 -23.62
N LYS A 111 6.15 14.67 -22.87
CA LYS A 111 7.24 15.48 -23.42
C LYS A 111 8.08 14.68 -24.42
N ARG A 112 8.48 13.44 -24.07
CA ARG A 112 9.23 12.55 -24.97
C ARG A 112 8.45 12.22 -26.25
N MET A 113 7.14 12.03 -26.17
CA MET A 113 6.32 11.78 -27.36
C MET A 113 6.25 12.99 -28.30
N ILE A 114 6.35 14.21 -27.77
CA ILE A 114 6.38 15.44 -28.57
C ILE A 114 7.76 15.61 -29.22
N GLU A 115 8.85 15.33 -28.52
CA GLU A 115 10.23 15.45 -29.02
C GLU A 115 10.60 14.39 -30.09
N GLN A 116 9.85 13.29 -30.18
CA GLN A 116 10.05 12.22 -31.17
C GLN A 116 9.19 12.37 -32.43
N ARG A 117 8.42 13.45 -32.56
CA ARG A 117 7.67 13.83 -33.76
C ARG A 117 8.42 14.91 -34.53
#